data_AF-A0A1B7MH11-F1
#
_entry.id   AF-A0A1B7MH11-F1
#
_cell.length_a   1.000
_cell.length_b   1.000
_cell.length_c   1.000
_cell.angle_alpha   90.00
_cell.angle_beta   90.00
_cell.angle_gamma   90.00
#
_symmetry.space_group_name_H-M   'P 1'
#
loop_
_entity.id
_entity.type
_entity.pdbx_description
1 polymer ?
#
loop_
_entity_poly.entity_id
_entity_poly.type
_entity_poly.pdbx_seq_one_letter_code
_entity_poly.pdbx_strand_id
1 'polypeptide(L)'
;MNDLRIFENSFLWPDEQKLAANVLLINETALAWDETEKGRFHDDYFPPVVIPTIEHTPWVHRQPPIPPGIRDKVIKLIKSKIASGVYEPSNSSYQSSWFCVVKKNGSIRIVHNLQPLNAVTVKDAATLPYVELFAEQSAGRAIYTMMDLFVGFD
;
A
#
# COMPACT_ATOMS: atom_id res chain seq x y z
N MET A 1 -7.54 -20.83 9.21
CA MET A 1 -6.30 -20.95 10.00
C MET A 1 -5.30 -21.94 9.39
N ASN A 2 -5.72 -23.16 9.07
CA ASN A 2 -4.83 -24.14 8.40
C ASN A 2 -4.30 -23.64 7.04
N ASP A 3 -5.11 -22.90 6.28
CA ASP A 3 -4.68 -22.29 5.00
C ASP A 3 -3.63 -21.18 5.18
N LEU A 4 -3.55 -20.58 6.36
CA LEU A 4 -2.61 -19.49 6.66
C LEU A 4 -1.20 -20.01 7.01
N ARG A 5 -1.05 -21.33 7.22
CA ARG A 5 0.22 -22.00 7.54
C ARG A 5 0.95 -21.43 8.78
N ILE A 6 0.24 -20.70 9.65
CA ILE A 6 0.82 -19.97 10.79
C ILE A 6 1.39 -20.92 11.85
N PHE A 7 0.87 -22.15 11.95
CA PHE A 7 1.28 -23.15 12.96
C PHE A 7 1.99 -24.37 12.38
N GLU A 8 2.59 -24.27 11.18
CA GLU A 8 3.35 -25.39 10.59
C GLU A 8 4.65 -25.71 11.35
N ASN A 9 5.14 -24.79 12.19
CA ASN A 9 6.34 -24.98 12.99
C ASN A 9 6.01 -25.61 14.36
N SER A 10 6.79 -26.61 14.77
CA SER A 10 6.68 -27.30 16.07
C SER A 10 7.20 -26.48 17.26
N PHE A 11 7.55 -25.22 17.05
CA PHE A 11 8.03 -24.31 18.09
C PHE A 11 6.98 -24.02 19.18
N LEU A 12 5.71 -23.81 18.81
CA LEU A 12 4.64 -23.44 19.73
C LEU A 12 3.96 -24.65 20.35
N TRP A 13 3.68 -24.60 21.65
CA TRP A 13 2.87 -25.61 22.32
C TRP A 13 1.40 -25.55 21.88
N PRO A 14 0.63 -26.65 22.01
CA PRO A 14 -0.77 -26.68 21.61
C PRO A 14 -1.62 -25.57 22.24
N ASP A 15 -1.33 -25.18 23.48
CA ASP A 15 -2.06 -24.11 24.17
C ASP A 15 -1.65 -22.71 23.73
N GLU A 16 -0.39 -22.51 23.34
CA GLU A 16 0.08 -21.26 22.74
C GLU A 16 -0.52 -21.05 21.34
N GLN A 17 -0.67 -22.13 20.57
CA GLN A 17 -1.35 -22.08 19.27
C GLN A 17 -2.82 -21.68 19.43
N LYS A 18 -3.53 -22.25 20.42
CA LYS A 18 -4.92 -21.85 20.74
C LYS A 18 -5.01 -20.38 21.17
N LEU A 19 -4.05 -19.91 21.98
CA LEU A 19 -4.02 -18.51 22.40
C LEU A 19 -3.79 -17.57 21.22
N ALA A 20 -2.78 -17.85 20.39
CA ALA A 20 -2.49 -17.05 19.19
C ALA A 20 -3.69 -17.03 18.23
N ALA A 21 -4.33 -18.18 18.04
CA ALA A 21 -5.56 -18.29 17.27
C ALA A 21 -6.68 -17.40 17.83
N ASN A 22 -6.91 -17.45 19.14
CA ASN A 22 -7.92 -16.65 19.81
C ASN A 22 -7.63 -15.14 19.67
N VAL A 23 -6.37 -14.72 19.82
CA VAL A 23 -5.98 -13.31 19.65
C VAL A 23 -6.26 -12.84 18.22
N LEU A 24 -5.92 -13.63 17.20
CA LEU A 24 -6.19 -13.26 15.81
C LEU A 24 -7.69 -13.17 15.52
N LEU A 25 -8.50 -14.06 16.11
CA LEU A 25 -9.96 -14.04 15.94
C LEU A 25 -10.61 -12.85 16.64
N ILE A 26 -10.19 -12.54 17.88
CA ILE A 26 -10.70 -11.38 18.63
C ILE A 26 -10.38 -10.07 17.90
N ASN A 27 -9.25 -10.01 17.19
CA ASN A 27 -8.80 -8.83 16.47
C ASN A 27 -8.98 -8.97 14.94
N GLU A 28 -9.95 -9.76 14.48
CA GLU A 28 -10.11 -10.06 13.05
C GLU A 28 -10.30 -8.80 12.19
N THR A 29 -10.93 -7.77 12.74
CA THR A 29 -11.17 -6.49 12.04
C THR A 29 -9.91 -5.65 11.82
N ALA A 30 -8.81 -5.98 12.49
CA ALA A 30 -7.51 -5.35 12.28
C ALA A 30 -6.70 -6.02 11.16
N LEU A 31 -7.18 -7.16 10.63
CA LEU A 31 -6.52 -7.94 9.59
C LEU A 31 -7.28 -7.77 8.28
N ALA A 32 -6.58 -7.34 7.23
CA ALA A 32 -7.14 -7.25 5.89
C ALA A 32 -6.63 -8.41 5.02
N TRP A 33 -7.55 -9.15 4.41
CA TRP A 33 -7.28 -10.27 3.51
C TRP A 33 -7.37 -9.86 2.03
N ASP A 34 -8.15 -8.83 1.72
CA ASP A 34 -8.29 -8.28 0.37
C ASP A 34 -8.45 -6.75 0.35
N GLU A 35 -8.53 -6.17 -0.86
CA GLU A 35 -8.65 -4.71 -1.06
C GLU A 35 -9.99 -4.13 -0.54
N THR A 36 -11.02 -4.96 -0.30
CA THR A 36 -12.32 -4.52 0.21
C THR A 36 -12.31 -4.34 1.73
N GLU A 37 -11.43 -5.07 2.42
CA GLU A 37 -11.21 -4.97 3.87
C GLU A 37 -10.14 -3.93 4.24
N LYS A 38 -9.57 -3.22 3.25
CA LYS A 38 -8.55 -2.21 3.52
C LYS A 38 -9.12 -1.12 4.45
N GLY A 39 -8.38 -0.81 5.50
CA GLY A 39 -8.70 0.30 6.38
C GLY A 39 -8.41 1.64 5.72
N ARG A 40 -9.05 2.70 6.21
CA ARG A 40 -8.67 4.09 5.95
C ARG A 40 -8.51 4.82 7.28
N PHE A 41 -7.61 5.80 7.33
CA PHE A 41 -7.54 6.68 8.48
C PHE A 41 -8.87 7.44 8.62
N HIS A 42 -9.27 7.67 9.86
CA HIS A 42 -10.48 8.40 10.17
C HIS A 42 -10.20 9.90 10.08
N ASP A 43 -11.04 10.63 9.34
CA ASP A 43 -10.82 12.05 9.01
C ASP A 43 -10.70 12.94 10.27
N ASP A 44 -11.38 12.58 11.36
CA ASP A 44 -11.28 13.26 12.66
C ASP A 44 -9.87 13.26 13.28
N TYR A 45 -9.05 12.25 12.96
CA TYR A 45 -7.68 12.13 13.48
C TYR A 45 -6.65 12.62 12.47
N PHE A 46 -6.90 12.38 11.18
CA PHE A 46 -5.97 12.68 10.10
C PHE A 46 -6.71 13.43 8.99
N PRO A 47 -6.59 14.77 8.91
CA PRO A 47 -7.19 15.52 7.82
C PRO A 47 -6.53 15.15 6.48
N PRO A 48 -7.19 15.44 5.34
CA PRO A 48 -6.61 15.23 4.02
C PRO A 48 -5.23 15.88 3.89
N VAL A 49 -4.27 15.12 3.36
CA VAL A 49 -2.89 15.59 3.20
C VAL A 49 -2.83 16.66 2.10
N VAL A 50 -2.29 17.82 2.45
CA VAL A 50 -1.98 18.89 1.48
C VAL A 50 -0.53 18.75 1.03
N ILE A 51 -0.31 18.57 -0.27
CA ILE A 51 1.05 18.46 -0.84
C ILE A 51 1.61 19.87 -1.08
N PRO A 52 2.63 20.33 -0.33
CA PRO A 52 3.24 21.63 -0.55
C PRO A 52 4.02 21.63 -1.87
N THR A 53 3.82 22.65 -2.71
CA THR A 53 4.53 22.80 -3.98
C THR A 53 5.11 24.20 -4.11
N ILE A 54 6.21 24.33 -4.86
CA ILE A 54 6.75 25.63 -5.27
C ILE A 54 5.90 26.22 -6.41
N GLU A 55 6.10 27.49 -6.75
CA GLU A 55 5.44 28.07 -7.93
C GLU A 55 5.85 27.32 -9.21
N HIS A 56 4.87 26.87 -9.99
CA HIS A 56 5.08 26.13 -11.23
C HIS A 56 3.87 26.23 -12.16
N THR A 57 4.06 25.80 -13.40
CA THR A 57 2.98 25.65 -14.37
C THR A 57 2.48 24.20 -14.38
N PRO A 58 1.17 23.95 -14.39
CA PRO A 58 0.63 22.60 -14.56
C PRO A 58 1.12 21.96 -15.87
N TRP A 59 1.33 20.65 -15.85
CA TRP A 59 1.82 19.90 -17.02
C TRP A 59 0.74 19.00 -17.61
N VAL A 60 0.85 18.79 -18.91
CA VAL A 60 0.03 17.82 -19.64
C VAL A 60 0.96 16.87 -20.41
N HIS A 61 1.10 15.65 -19.90
CA HIS A 61 1.85 14.60 -20.54
C HIS A 61 0.93 13.56 -21.16
N ARG A 62 1.11 13.32 -22.46
CA ARG A 62 0.31 12.34 -23.19
C ARG A 62 0.59 10.93 -22.67
N GLN A 63 -0.48 10.18 -22.44
CA GLN A 63 -0.39 8.79 -22.02
C GLN A 63 0.21 7.91 -23.14
N PRO A 64 1.25 7.11 -22.85
CA PRO A 64 1.74 6.09 -23.77
C PRO A 64 0.65 5.06 -24.13
N PRO A 65 0.68 4.49 -25.35
CA PRO A 65 -0.30 3.51 -25.77
C PRO A 65 -0.23 2.26 -24.88
N ILE A 66 -1.40 1.75 -24.49
CA ILE A 66 -1.51 0.51 -23.72
C ILE A 66 -1.29 -0.67 -24.68
N PRO A 67 -0.33 -1.58 -24.41
CA PRO A 67 -0.14 -2.76 -25.24
C PRO A 67 -1.41 -3.61 -25.35
N PRO A 68 -1.80 -4.07 -26.56
CA PRO A 68 -3.06 -4.79 -26.76
C PRO A 68 -3.22 -6.02 -25.86
N GLY A 69 -2.14 -6.79 -25.64
CA GLY A 69 -2.17 -8.02 -24.84
C GLY A 69 -2.46 -7.83 -23.34
N ILE A 70 -2.35 -6.60 -22.81
CA ILE A 70 -2.67 -6.30 -21.40
C ILE A 70 -3.88 -5.38 -21.22
N ARG A 71 -4.48 -4.91 -22.33
CA ARG A 71 -5.52 -3.88 -22.31
C ARG A 71 -6.72 -4.23 -21.43
N ASP A 72 -7.25 -5.44 -21.55
CA ASP A 72 -8.42 -5.86 -20.77
C ASP A 72 -8.12 -6.00 -19.28
N LYS A 73 -6.91 -6.46 -18.94
CA LYS A 73 -6.43 -6.50 -17.55
C LYS A 73 -6.33 -5.09 -16.96
N VAL A 74 -5.81 -4.14 -17.74
CA VAL A 74 -5.68 -2.74 -17.33
C VAL A 74 -7.06 -2.11 -17.11
N ILE A 75 -8.00 -2.31 -18.02
CA ILE A 75 -9.38 -1.81 -17.88
C ILE A 75 -10.03 -2.37 -16.62
N LYS A 76 -9.90 -3.68 -16.37
CA LYS A 76 -10.44 -4.32 -15.16
C LYS A 76 -9.82 -3.71 -13.90
N LEU A 77 -8.51 -3.49 -13.88
CA LEU A 77 -7.80 -2.92 -12.74
C LEU A 77 -8.24 -1.47 -12.45
N ILE A 78 -8.36 -0.63 -13.48
CA ILE A 78 -8.85 0.76 -13.32
C ILE A 78 -10.27 0.77 -12.76
N LYS A 79 -11.17 -0.07 -13.29
CA LYS A 79 -12.55 -0.20 -12.77
C LYS A 79 -12.58 -0.65 -11.31
N SER A 80 -11.71 -1.60 -10.93
CA SER A 80 -11.59 -2.04 -9.54
C SER A 80 -11.15 -0.90 -8.63
N LYS A 81 -10.15 -0.11 -9.05
CA LYS A 81 -9.68 1.05 -8.27
C LYS A 81 -10.75 2.14 -8.14
N ILE A 82 -11.56 2.38 -9.17
CA ILE A 82 -12.72 3.28 -9.07
C ILE A 82 -13.75 2.74 -8.08
N ALA A 83 -14.09 1.46 -8.16
CA ALA A 83 -15.05 0.83 -7.25
C ALA A 83 -14.58 0.86 -5.79
N SER A 84 -13.27 0.73 -5.54
CA SER A 84 -12.67 0.84 -4.21
C SER A 84 -12.57 2.29 -3.67
N GLY A 85 -12.93 3.30 -4.48
CA GLY A 85 -12.81 4.71 -4.12
C GLY A 85 -11.39 5.29 -4.21
N VAL A 86 -10.39 4.51 -4.64
CA VAL A 86 -9.00 5.00 -4.82
C VAL A 86 -8.90 5.96 -6.01
N TYR A 87 -9.65 5.70 -7.08
CA TYR A 87 -9.69 6.56 -8.26
C TYR A 87 -11.06 7.20 -8.44
N GLU A 88 -11.06 8.46 -8.87
CA GLU A 88 -12.26 9.19 -9.24
C GLU A 88 -12.04 9.96 -10.56
N PRO A 89 -13.10 10.23 -11.33
CA PRO A 89 -13.03 11.17 -12.44
C PRO A 89 -12.67 12.57 -11.93
N SER A 90 -11.73 13.25 -12.58
CA SER A 90 -11.39 14.63 -12.26
C SER A 90 -11.27 15.49 -13.53
N ASN A 91 -11.43 16.80 -13.34
CA ASN A 91 -11.14 17.80 -14.37
C ASN A 91 -9.92 18.63 -13.92
N SER A 92 -8.74 18.01 -13.99
CA SER A 92 -7.49 18.58 -13.50
C SER A 92 -6.72 19.32 -14.60
N SER A 93 -6.01 20.39 -14.22
CA SER A 93 -5.00 21.01 -15.08
C SER A 93 -3.69 20.21 -15.17
N TYR A 94 -3.56 19.16 -14.36
CA TYR A 94 -2.43 18.24 -14.37
C TYR A 94 -2.79 16.93 -15.05
N GLN A 95 -1.91 16.47 -15.94
CA GLN A 95 -1.99 15.12 -16.51
C GLN A 95 -0.61 14.47 -16.50
N SER A 96 -0.39 13.58 -15.54
CA SER A 96 0.79 12.72 -15.50
C SER A 96 0.57 11.45 -16.32
N SER A 97 1.58 11.04 -17.08
CA SER A 97 1.57 9.72 -17.74
C SER A 97 1.71 8.60 -16.71
N TRP A 98 1.23 7.41 -17.05
CA TRP A 98 1.43 6.18 -16.27
C TRP A 98 1.79 5.03 -17.20
N PHE A 99 2.24 3.91 -16.64
CA PHE A 99 2.53 2.70 -17.39
C PHE A 99 2.28 1.46 -16.54
N CYS A 100 2.31 0.28 -17.16
CA CYS A 100 2.08 -0.98 -16.47
C CYS A 100 3.37 -1.79 -16.35
N VAL A 101 3.57 -2.39 -15.19
CA VAL A 101 4.66 -3.35 -14.93
C VAL A 101 4.05 -4.69 -14.56
N VAL A 102 4.63 -5.78 -15.06
CA VAL A 102 4.24 -7.14 -14.71
C VAL A 102 5.00 -7.56 -13.45
N LYS A 103 4.28 -7.95 -12.40
CA LYS A 103 4.86 -8.52 -11.18
C LYS A 103 5.32 -9.97 -11.45
N LYS A 104 6.18 -10.50 -10.57
CA LYS A 104 6.68 -11.89 -10.66
C LYS A 104 5.56 -12.96 -10.73
N ASN A 105 4.40 -12.67 -10.12
CA ASN A 105 3.23 -13.54 -10.13
C ASN A 105 2.34 -13.38 -11.38
N GLY A 106 2.75 -12.59 -12.38
CA GLY A 106 2.01 -12.35 -13.62
C GLY A 106 0.87 -11.33 -13.52
N SER A 107 0.62 -10.76 -12.34
CA SER A 107 -0.33 -9.65 -12.19
C SER A 107 0.29 -8.34 -12.69
N ILE A 108 -0.56 -7.40 -13.11
CA ILE A 108 -0.12 -6.08 -13.57
C ILE A 108 -0.24 -5.05 -12.44
N ARG A 109 0.70 -4.10 -12.39
CA ARG A 109 0.64 -2.93 -11.51
C ARG A 109 0.71 -1.67 -12.37
N ILE A 110 -0.21 -0.73 -12.13
CA ILE A 110 -0.14 0.62 -12.70
C ILE A 110 0.89 1.42 -11.90
N VAL A 111 1.79 2.08 -12.62
CA VAL A 111 2.82 2.96 -12.08
C VAL A 111 2.60 4.35 -12.65
N HIS A 112 2.30 5.31 -11.78
CA HIS A 112 2.16 6.71 -12.15
C HIS A 112 3.54 7.36 -12.26
N ASN A 113 3.81 8.05 -13.37
CA ASN A 113 5.03 8.85 -13.49
C ASN A 113 4.85 10.16 -12.73
N LEU A 114 5.19 10.14 -11.45
CA LEU A 114 5.12 11.30 -10.56
C LEU A 114 6.41 12.12 -10.55
N GLN A 115 7.38 11.86 -11.45
CA GLN A 115 8.62 12.66 -11.51
C GLN A 115 8.36 14.17 -11.66
N PRO A 116 7.42 14.64 -12.51
CA PRO A 116 7.12 16.07 -12.62
C PRO A 116 6.55 16.64 -11.31
N LEU A 117 5.66 15.89 -10.64
CA LEU A 117 5.10 16.29 -9.35
C LEU A 117 6.19 16.38 -8.28
N ASN A 118 7.01 15.34 -8.17
CA ASN A 118 8.11 15.27 -7.19
C ASN A 118 9.15 16.38 -7.39
N ALA A 119 9.30 16.92 -8.60
CA ALA A 119 10.22 18.02 -8.89
C ALA A 119 9.71 19.38 -8.34
N VAL A 120 8.39 19.54 -8.23
CA VAL A 120 7.77 20.77 -7.71
C VAL A 120 7.30 20.63 -6.27
N THR A 121 7.21 19.42 -5.73
CA THR A 121 6.88 19.15 -4.32
C THR A 121 8.00 19.62 -3.40
N VAL A 122 7.65 20.41 -2.39
CA VAL A 122 8.57 20.78 -1.31
C VAL A 122 8.86 19.53 -0.48
N LYS A 123 10.14 19.19 -0.32
CA LYS A 123 10.56 18.00 0.42
C LYS A 123 10.42 18.22 1.92
N ASP A 124 9.85 17.23 2.59
CA ASP A 124 9.89 17.17 4.05
C ASP A 124 11.33 16.92 4.53
N ALA A 125 11.68 17.53 5.66
CA ALA A 125 12.94 17.32 6.35
C ALA A 125 12.94 16.06 7.22
N ALA A 126 11.77 15.43 7.43
CA ALA A 126 11.65 14.18 8.17
C ALA A 126 12.42 13.05 7.47
N THR A 127 13.57 12.71 8.02
CA THR A 127 14.35 11.54 7.59
C THR A 127 13.87 10.31 8.35
N LEU A 128 13.78 9.17 7.67
CA LEU A 128 13.54 7.89 8.33
C LEU A 128 14.65 7.60 9.34
N PRO A 129 14.32 6.95 10.47
CA PRO A 129 15.32 6.50 11.42
C PRO A 129 16.25 5.46 10.77
N TYR A 130 17.49 5.36 11.27
CA TYR A 130 18.41 4.30 10.87
C TYR A 130 17.84 2.94 11.27
N VAL A 131 17.68 2.06 10.27
CA VAL A 131 17.05 0.74 10.44
C VAL A 131 17.87 -0.13 11.40
N GLU A 132 19.19 -0.02 11.36
CA GLU A 132 20.11 -0.76 12.22
C GLU A 132 19.91 -0.38 13.69
N LEU A 133 19.87 0.92 14.00
CA LEU A 133 19.62 1.40 15.36
C LEU A 133 18.24 0.98 15.88
N PHE A 134 17.23 1.00 15.00
CA PHE A 134 15.90 0.53 15.35
C PHE A 134 15.88 -0.98 15.64
N ALA A 135 16.59 -1.78 14.83
CA ALA A 135 16.69 -3.22 15.03
C ALA A 135 17.47 -3.58 16.31
N GLU A 136 18.55 -2.86 16.62
CA GLU A 136 19.36 -3.05 17.82
C GLU A 136 18.57 -2.85 19.12
N GLN A 137 17.61 -1.92 19.15
CA GLN A 137 16.71 -1.73 20.30
C GLN A 137 15.89 -2.99 20.63
N SER A 138 15.70 -3.84 19.63
CA SER A 138 14.99 -5.11 19.78
C SER A 138 15.92 -6.29 20.07
N ALA A 139 17.25 -6.08 20.11
CA ALA A 139 18.20 -7.17 20.35
C ALA A 139 18.00 -7.84 21.72
N GLY A 140 18.23 -9.15 21.77
CA GLY A 140 18.11 -9.93 23.00
C GLY A 140 16.66 -10.22 23.45
N ARG A 141 15.65 -9.83 22.68
CA ARG A 141 14.26 -10.26 22.92
C ARG A 141 14.09 -11.72 22.51
N ALA A 142 13.33 -12.46 23.31
CA ALA A 142 13.07 -13.89 23.07
C ALA A 142 12.01 -14.12 21.98
N ILE A 143 11.12 -13.16 21.75
CA ILE A 143 9.98 -13.26 20.84
C ILE A 143 9.86 -11.94 20.06
N TYR A 144 9.63 -12.04 18.76
CA TYR A 144 9.39 -10.90 17.86
C TYR A 144 8.10 -11.14 17.10
N THR A 145 7.35 -10.07 16.89
CA THR A 145 6.16 -10.06 16.02
C THR A 145 6.35 -8.96 14.99
N MET A 146 6.17 -9.31 13.71
CA MET A 146 6.21 -8.35 12.61
C MET A 146 4.84 -8.32 11.94
N MET A 147 4.36 -7.11 11.69
CA MET A 147 3.12 -6.85 10.95
C MET A 147 3.44 -5.86 9.83
N ASP A 148 2.79 -6.04 8.70
CA ASP A 148 2.88 -5.12 7.57
C ASP A 148 1.49 -4.54 7.28
N LEU A 149 1.45 -3.27 6.87
CA LEU A 149 0.20 -2.61 6.53
C LEU A 149 -0.21 -3.01 5.11
N PHE A 150 -1.39 -3.61 4.99
CA PHE A 150 -1.95 -3.95 3.69
C PHE A 150 -2.33 -2.67 2.93
N VAL A 151 -1.55 -2.34 1.89
CA VAL A 151 -1.74 -1.12 1.07
C VAL A 151 -1.67 0.16 1.90
N GLY A 152 -0.67 0.31 2.76
CA GLY A 152 -0.56 1.40 3.73
C GLY A 152 -0.49 2.86 3.22
N PHE A 153 -0.63 3.11 1.90
CA PHE A 153 -0.69 4.45 1.31
C PHE A 153 -2.02 4.77 0.60
N ASP A 154 -2.87 3.77 0.29
CA ASP A 154 -4.19 3.96 -0.37
C ASP A 154 -5.32 4.05 0.66
#